data_AF-A0A1J6VMA4-F1
#
_entry.id   AF-A0A1J6VMA4-F1
#
_cell.length_a   1.000
_cell.length_b   1.000
_cell.length_c   1.000
_cell.angle_alpha   90.00
_cell.angle_beta   90.00
_cell.angle_gamma   90.00
#
_symmetry.space_group_name_H-M   'P 1'
#
loop_
_entity.id
_entity.type
_entity.pdbx_description
1 polymer ?
#
loop_
_entity_poly.entity_id
_entity_poly.type
_entity_poly.pdbx_seq_one_letter_code
_entity_poly.pdbx_strand_id
1 'polypeptide(L)'
;MKVRLGFVANSLALWDSSPSKTMTYRRFTELPHDERMEKLIEVTRKNLEHTKRILYYCAAHEIELYRLSSSLVPLATHPDVEWDFHSPFKKEWKELGNLIKSFGIRASFHPNQFTLFTSPKQHVTDNAVKDMVYHYRMLEYMGIEKESVINIHIGGTYGDKKAALERFHENLNAIPPEVKEIMTLENDDKTYNVEETLAACQKEDIPMVLDIHHHEANLGSLPLEDCLEDIFKTWDRRDLVPKIHISSPKSDKAFRSHADYVNPDFVEPFFKTLKKFGRDVDFMIEAKYKDLAMLKLTEDLASIRGVKRISGGVLEF
;
A
#
# COMPACT_ATOMS: atom_id res chain seq x y z
N MET A 1 12.82 -18.22 9.24
CA MET A 1 11.99 -17.40 8.33
C MET A 1 12.19 -15.94 8.68
N LYS A 2 12.49 -15.06 7.72
CA LYS A 2 12.64 -13.62 7.97
C LYS A 2 11.34 -12.87 7.69
N VAL A 3 11.06 -11.91 8.57
CA VAL A 3 9.88 -11.06 8.48
C VAL A 3 10.34 -9.61 8.57
N ARG A 4 10.03 -8.80 7.56
CA ARG A 4 10.31 -7.37 7.58
C ARG A 4 9.03 -6.60 7.86
N LEU A 5 9.07 -5.66 8.79
CA LEU A 5 7.94 -4.84 9.18
C LEU A 5 8.12 -3.41 8.66
N GLY A 6 7.04 -2.85 8.14
CA GLY A 6 6.99 -1.52 7.56
C GLY A 6 5.74 -0.76 7.98
N PHE A 7 5.71 0.54 7.68
CA PHE A 7 4.57 1.40 8.04
C PHE A 7 4.15 2.29 6.87
N VAL A 8 3.03 2.99 7.10
CA VAL A 8 2.29 3.70 6.07
C VAL A 8 2.46 5.21 6.17
N ALA A 9 2.90 5.82 5.08
CA ALA A 9 2.80 7.23 4.73
C ALA A 9 3.43 8.22 5.72
N ASN A 10 2.88 8.42 6.92
CA ASN A 10 3.41 9.40 7.85
C ASN A 10 4.20 8.72 8.97
N SER A 11 5.26 9.36 9.46
CA SER A 11 5.88 8.99 10.74
C SER A 11 5.41 9.97 11.81
N LEU A 12 4.83 9.46 12.88
CA LEU A 12 4.41 10.25 14.04
C LEU A 12 5.58 10.63 14.95
N ALA A 13 6.72 9.92 14.85
CA ALA A 13 7.93 10.28 15.56
C ALA A 13 8.58 11.58 15.02
N LEU A 14 8.32 11.94 13.76
CA LEU A 14 8.90 13.13 13.14
C LEU A 14 8.01 14.37 13.28
N TRP A 15 8.58 15.45 13.83
CA TRP A 15 7.89 16.74 13.97
C TRP A 15 7.61 17.42 12.61
N ASP A 16 6.36 17.85 12.38
CA ASP A 16 5.85 18.43 11.11
C ASP A 16 6.44 17.75 9.87
N SER A 17 6.26 16.43 9.72
CA SER A 17 6.84 15.66 8.60
C SER A 17 5.80 14.90 7.79
N SER A 18 4.55 15.38 7.73
CA SER A 18 3.49 14.75 6.91
C SER A 18 3.78 14.88 5.41
N PRO A 19 3.91 13.78 4.65
CA PRO A 19 4.10 13.79 3.19
C PRO A 19 2.76 13.81 2.43
N SER A 20 1.71 14.32 3.07
CA SER A 20 0.33 14.29 2.58
C SER A 20 -0.35 15.66 2.73
N LYS A 21 0.43 16.75 2.78
CA LYS A 21 -0.14 18.10 2.77
C LYS A 21 -0.92 18.28 1.46
N THR A 22 -2.07 18.91 1.55
CA THR A 22 -3.03 18.99 0.45
C THR A 22 -3.33 20.45 0.09
N MET A 23 -3.79 20.64 -1.13
CA MET A 23 -4.50 21.84 -1.57
C MET A 23 -5.82 21.39 -2.16
N THR A 24 -6.93 21.90 -1.61
CA THR A 24 -8.26 21.59 -2.15
C THR A 24 -8.45 22.29 -3.49
N TYR A 25 -9.25 21.70 -4.37
CA TYR A 25 -9.57 22.31 -5.67
C TYR A 25 -10.23 23.69 -5.48
N ARG A 26 -11.12 23.83 -4.49
CA ARG A 26 -11.71 25.13 -4.13
C ARG A 26 -10.64 26.19 -3.85
N ARG A 27 -9.66 25.88 -3.00
CA ARG A 27 -8.58 26.82 -2.68
C ARG A 27 -7.74 27.15 -3.91
N PHE A 28 -7.46 26.15 -4.75
CA PHE A 28 -6.75 26.33 -6.02
C PHE A 28 -7.48 27.32 -6.95
N THR A 29 -8.81 27.19 -7.08
CA THR A 29 -9.61 28.07 -7.93
C THR A 29 -9.80 29.49 -7.39
N GLU A 30 -9.76 29.67 -6.06
CA GLU A 30 -9.87 30.98 -5.41
C GLU A 30 -8.60 31.84 -5.54
N LEU A 31 -7.45 31.21 -5.79
CA LEU A 31 -6.16 31.90 -5.96
C LEU A 31 -5.99 32.45 -7.39
N PRO A 32 -5.26 33.58 -7.57
CA PRO A 32 -4.81 34.01 -8.91
C PRO A 32 -4.05 32.90 -9.65
N HIS A 33 -4.07 32.94 -11.00
CA HIS A 33 -3.47 31.89 -11.83
C HIS A 33 -1.99 31.64 -11.52
N ASP A 34 -1.22 32.70 -11.30
CA ASP A 34 0.22 32.55 -11.06
C ASP A 34 0.47 32.05 -9.63
N GLU A 35 -0.28 32.53 -8.65
CA GLU A 35 -0.18 32.12 -7.24
C GLU A 35 -0.66 30.68 -6.99
N ARG A 36 -1.69 30.20 -7.70
CA ARG A 36 -2.23 28.85 -7.48
C ARG A 36 -1.23 27.77 -7.90
N MET A 37 -0.46 28.01 -8.96
CA MET A 37 0.58 27.08 -9.42
C MET A 37 1.80 27.09 -8.51
N GLU A 38 2.25 28.28 -8.09
CA GLU A 38 3.31 28.41 -7.10
C GLU A 38 2.95 27.68 -5.80
N LYS A 39 1.70 27.81 -5.33
CA LYS A 39 1.25 27.13 -4.12
C LYS A 39 1.23 25.62 -4.28
N LEU A 40 0.83 25.12 -5.44
CA LEU A 40 0.84 23.68 -5.74
C LEU A 40 2.26 23.10 -5.72
N ILE A 41 3.20 23.83 -6.33
CA ILE A 41 4.62 23.51 -6.34
C ILE A 41 5.19 23.54 -4.92
N GLU A 42 4.86 24.56 -4.13
CA GLU A 42 5.31 24.70 -2.73
C GLU A 42 4.85 23.51 -1.87
N VAL A 43 3.56 23.16 -1.93
CA VAL A 43 2.99 22.04 -1.16
C VAL A 43 3.62 20.72 -1.57
N THR A 44 3.78 20.48 -2.88
CA THR A 44 4.40 19.25 -3.40
C THR A 44 5.86 19.16 -2.97
N ARG A 45 6.64 20.25 -3.08
CA ARG A 45 8.03 20.29 -2.60
C ARG A 45 8.13 19.89 -1.13
N LYS A 46 7.26 20.46 -0.28
CA LYS A 46 7.23 20.14 1.14
C LYS A 46 6.91 18.67 1.39
N ASN A 47 6.00 18.06 0.62
CA ASN A 47 5.72 16.62 0.71
C ASN A 47 6.93 15.75 0.31
N LEU A 48 7.68 16.13 -0.74
CA LEU A 48 8.90 15.42 -1.15
C LEU A 48 10.01 15.55 -0.09
N GLU A 49 10.22 16.74 0.45
CA GLU A 49 11.17 16.98 1.56
C GLU A 49 10.79 16.18 2.81
N HIS A 50 9.51 16.09 3.14
CA HIS A 50 9.02 15.28 4.25
C HIS A 50 9.22 13.78 4.00
N THR A 51 9.01 13.33 2.77
CA THR A 51 9.28 11.95 2.38
C THR A 51 10.77 11.62 2.53
N LYS A 52 11.66 12.53 2.11
CA LYS A 52 13.10 12.40 2.34
C LYS A 52 13.44 12.23 3.82
N ARG A 53 12.84 13.04 4.71
CA ARG A 53 13.02 12.92 6.17
C ARG A 53 12.55 11.56 6.68
N ILE A 54 11.43 11.06 6.19
CA ILE A 54 10.91 9.72 6.54
C ILE A 54 11.83 8.62 6.04
N LEU A 55 12.44 8.73 4.86
CA LEU A 55 13.41 7.74 4.36
C LEU A 55 14.66 7.69 5.24
N TYR A 56 15.19 8.83 5.68
CA TYR A 56 16.29 8.86 6.66
C TYR A 56 15.88 8.28 8.00
N TYR A 57 14.64 8.51 8.44
CA TYR A 57 14.11 7.88 9.65
C TYR A 57 14.03 6.35 9.50
N CYS A 58 13.55 5.87 8.35
CA CYS A 58 13.53 4.44 8.05
C CYS A 58 14.96 3.86 8.11
N ALA A 59 15.94 4.52 7.49
CA ALA A 59 17.34 4.09 7.54
C ALA A 59 17.91 4.09 8.97
N ALA A 60 17.67 5.15 9.74
CA ALA A 60 18.15 5.27 11.13
C ALA A 60 17.54 4.20 12.06
N HIS A 61 16.33 3.74 11.74
CA HIS A 61 15.65 2.66 12.46
C HIS A 61 15.77 1.30 11.76
N GLU A 62 16.60 1.15 10.72
CA GLU A 62 16.78 -0.09 9.95
C GLU A 62 15.43 -0.71 9.48
N ILE A 63 14.53 0.14 9.01
CA ILE A 63 13.22 -0.21 8.46
C ILE A 63 13.34 -0.27 6.94
N GLU A 64 13.19 -1.48 6.39
CA GLU A 64 13.39 -1.76 4.96
C GLU A 64 12.06 -1.84 4.17
N LEU A 65 10.94 -1.46 4.78
CA LEU A 65 9.62 -1.54 4.14
C LEU A 65 8.79 -0.28 4.43
N TYR A 66 8.29 0.36 3.38
CA TYR A 66 7.56 1.62 3.53
C TYR A 66 6.49 1.80 2.44
N ARG A 67 5.29 2.24 2.83
CA ARG A 67 4.26 2.65 1.85
C ARG A 67 4.27 4.18 1.72
N LEU A 68 4.54 4.66 0.50
CA LEU A 68 4.50 6.07 0.16
C LEU A 68 3.07 6.63 0.25
N SER A 69 2.96 7.94 0.44
CA SER A 69 1.67 8.66 0.49
C SER A 69 1.11 8.85 -0.93
N SER A 70 -0.09 8.36 -1.20
CA SER A 70 -0.81 8.65 -2.47
C SER A 70 -1.08 10.15 -2.66
N SER A 71 -1.07 10.92 -1.58
CA SER A 71 -1.28 12.38 -1.54
C SER A 71 0.02 13.20 -1.68
N LEU A 72 1.12 12.60 -2.14
CA LEU A 72 2.40 13.29 -2.35
C LEU A 72 2.24 14.53 -3.24
N VAL A 73 1.48 14.38 -4.32
CA VAL A 73 1.23 15.42 -5.32
C VAL A 73 -0.26 15.79 -5.27
N PRO A 74 -0.63 16.93 -4.66
CA PRO A 74 -2.02 17.36 -4.60
C PRO A 74 -2.60 17.58 -5.99
N LEU A 75 -3.89 17.28 -6.16
CA LEU A 75 -4.65 17.53 -7.39
C LEU A 75 -4.09 16.87 -8.67
N ALA A 76 -3.09 15.98 -8.57
CA ALA A 76 -2.42 15.36 -9.72
C ALA A 76 -3.38 14.65 -10.69
N THR A 77 -4.45 14.05 -10.14
CA THR A 77 -5.45 13.31 -10.92
C THR A 77 -6.74 14.11 -11.16
N HIS A 78 -6.87 15.33 -10.62
CA HIS A 78 -8.07 16.14 -10.76
C HIS A 78 -8.32 16.48 -12.25
N PRO A 79 -9.56 16.37 -12.76
CA PRO A 79 -9.85 16.57 -14.19
C PRO A 79 -9.55 17.99 -14.67
N ASP A 80 -9.76 18.99 -13.83
CA ASP A 80 -9.55 20.41 -14.20
C ASP A 80 -8.15 20.95 -13.86
N VAL A 81 -7.23 20.10 -13.39
CA VAL A 81 -5.89 20.54 -12.96
C VAL A 81 -4.83 19.69 -13.66
N GLU A 82 -4.48 20.09 -14.88
CA GLU A 82 -3.36 19.51 -15.61
C GLU A 82 -2.09 20.28 -15.31
N TRP A 83 -1.11 19.62 -14.70
CA TRP A 83 0.16 20.26 -14.38
C TRP A 83 1.33 19.27 -14.33
N ASP A 84 2.53 19.77 -14.66
CA ASP A 84 3.76 18.99 -14.66
C ASP A 84 4.35 18.92 -13.24
N PHE A 85 4.18 17.77 -12.59
CA PHE A 85 4.79 17.45 -11.29
C PHE A 85 6.10 16.66 -11.40
N HIS A 86 6.68 16.54 -12.60
CA HIS A 86 7.97 15.91 -12.83
C HIS A 86 9.08 16.95 -13.02
N SER A 87 8.96 17.82 -14.03
CA SER A 87 10.05 18.74 -14.40
C SER A 87 10.50 19.67 -13.27
N PRO A 88 9.61 20.25 -12.45
CA PRO A 88 10.00 21.10 -11.33
C PRO A 88 10.75 20.35 -10.21
N PHE A 89 10.68 19.01 -10.19
CA PHE A 89 11.15 18.17 -9.08
C PHE A 89 12.07 17.02 -9.53
N LYS A 90 12.66 17.11 -10.73
CA LYS A 90 13.53 16.06 -11.30
C LYS A 90 14.65 15.64 -10.35
N LYS A 91 15.25 16.60 -9.64
CA LYS A 91 16.34 16.34 -8.70
C LYS A 91 15.82 15.61 -7.47
N GLU A 92 14.69 16.06 -6.94
CA GLU A 92 14.04 15.54 -5.73
C GLU A 92 13.55 14.11 -5.95
N TRP A 93 12.87 13.81 -7.07
CA TRP A 93 12.45 12.45 -7.40
C TRP A 93 13.63 11.48 -7.49
N LYS A 94 14.68 11.87 -8.21
CA LYS A 94 15.90 11.06 -8.33
C LYS A 94 16.60 10.88 -6.98
N GLU A 95 16.60 11.92 -6.14
CA GLU A 95 17.16 11.83 -4.80
C GLU A 95 16.39 10.84 -3.92
N LEU A 96 15.05 10.87 -3.92
CA LEU A 96 14.23 9.91 -3.19
C LEU A 96 14.51 8.48 -3.65
N GLY A 97 14.55 8.25 -4.97
CA GLY A 97 14.88 6.96 -5.55
C GLY A 97 16.26 6.43 -5.13
N ASN A 98 17.28 7.29 -5.18
CA ASN A 98 18.63 6.94 -4.73
C ASN A 98 18.66 6.57 -3.24
N LEU A 99 17.96 7.32 -2.39
CA LEU A 99 17.87 7.02 -0.96
C LEU A 99 17.19 5.66 -0.72
N ILE A 100 16.04 5.43 -1.35
CA ILE A 100 15.29 4.15 -1.27
C ILE A 100 16.20 2.97 -1.62
N LYS A 101 16.91 3.05 -2.75
CA LYS A 101 17.86 2.00 -3.18
C LYS A 101 19.03 1.85 -2.22
N SER A 102 19.63 2.96 -1.79
CA SER A 102 20.81 2.94 -0.90
C SER A 102 20.53 2.35 0.48
N PHE A 103 19.29 2.50 0.96
CA PHE A 103 18.84 2.01 2.26
C PHE A 103 18.13 0.65 2.17
N GLY A 104 18.04 0.05 0.98
CA GLY A 104 17.35 -1.23 0.79
C GLY A 104 15.85 -1.18 1.08
N ILE A 105 15.21 -0.01 0.97
CA ILE A 105 13.80 0.17 1.29
C ILE A 105 12.95 -0.36 0.14
N ARG A 106 12.05 -1.30 0.42
CA ARG A 106 10.97 -1.69 -0.48
C ARG A 106 9.81 -0.71 -0.35
N ALA A 107 9.64 0.13 -1.37
CA ALA A 107 8.56 1.12 -1.44
C ALA A 107 7.32 0.55 -2.15
N SER A 108 6.14 1.06 -1.79
CA SER A 108 4.88 0.71 -2.47
C SER A 108 3.85 1.83 -2.37
N PHE A 109 2.77 1.72 -3.15
CA PHE A 109 1.58 2.56 -3.03
C PHE A 109 0.33 1.71 -2.78
N HIS A 110 -0.70 2.36 -2.24
CA HIS A 110 -2.06 1.82 -2.17
C HIS A 110 -3.01 2.98 -2.51
N PRO A 111 -3.43 3.11 -3.78
CA PRO A 111 -4.48 4.01 -4.21
C PRO A 111 -5.72 3.95 -3.32
N ASN A 112 -6.48 5.05 -3.25
CA ASN A 112 -7.66 5.09 -2.40
C ASN A 112 -8.83 4.26 -2.99
N GLN A 113 -9.92 4.17 -2.25
CA GLN A 113 -11.10 3.37 -2.62
C GLN A 113 -11.85 3.84 -3.89
N PHE A 114 -11.43 4.94 -4.54
CA PHE A 114 -12.04 5.41 -5.78
C PHE A 114 -11.42 4.79 -7.04
N THR A 115 -10.31 4.07 -6.90
CA THR A 115 -9.66 3.33 -8.00
C THR A 115 -10.39 2.01 -8.23
N LEU A 116 -11.49 2.08 -9.00
CA LEU A 116 -12.47 1.01 -9.15
C LEU A 116 -12.56 0.50 -10.59
N PHE A 117 -12.30 -0.79 -10.77
CA PHE A 117 -12.43 -1.50 -12.05
C PHE A 117 -13.74 -2.32 -12.16
N THR A 118 -14.58 -2.34 -11.12
CA THR A 118 -15.88 -3.06 -11.11
C THR A 118 -17.06 -2.22 -11.61
N SER A 119 -16.86 -0.92 -11.82
CA SER A 119 -17.91 0.03 -12.20
C SER A 119 -18.48 -0.26 -13.59
N PRO A 120 -19.81 -0.17 -13.78
CA PRO A 120 -20.42 -0.21 -15.11
C PRO A 120 -20.26 1.09 -15.90
N LYS A 121 -19.76 2.16 -15.27
CA LYS A 121 -19.58 3.48 -15.90
C LYS A 121 -18.14 3.64 -16.40
N GLN A 122 -17.95 3.79 -17.70
CA GLN A 122 -16.63 3.89 -18.35
C GLN A 122 -15.72 4.95 -17.71
N HIS A 123 -16.22 6.15 -17.46
CA HIS A 123 -15.41 7.24 -16.87
C HIS A 123 -14.83 6.90 -15.48
N VAL A 124 -15.42 5.95 -14.74
CA VAL A 124 -14.88 5.49 -13.46
C VAL A 124 -13.65 4.63 -13.69
N THR A 125 -13.71 3.72 -14.67
CA THR A 125 -12.55 2.93 -15.12
C THR A 125 -11.46 3.83 -15.66
N ASP A 126 -11.80 4.83 -16.49
CA ASP A 126 -10.81 5.77 -17.05
C ASP A 126 -10.09 6.55 -15.94
N ASN A 127 -10.81 6.99 -14.91
CA ASN A 127 -10.23 7.63 -13.73
C ASN A 127 -9.37 6.67 -12.92
N ALA A 128 -9.77 5.39 -12.78
CA ALA A 128 -8.97 4.38 -12.10
C ALA A 128 -7.65 4.11 -12.84
N VAL A 129 -7.67 4.04 -14.18
CA VAL A 129 -6.45 3.93 -15.00
C VAL A 129 -5.58 5.16 -14.81
N LYS A 130 -6.15 6.38 -14.87
CA LYS A 130 -5.40 7.64 -14.62
C LYS A 130 -4.72 7.63 -13.25
N ASP A 131 -5.41 7.13 -12.22
CA ASP A 131 -4.86 7.05 -10.87
C ASP A 131 -3.74 6.00 -10.75
N MET A 132 -3.91 4.82 -11.35
CA MET A 132 -2.85 3.80 -11.41
C MET A 132 -1.60 4.32 -12.14
N VAL A 133 -1.77 4.99 -13.28
CA VAL A 133 -0.68 5.61 -14.05
C VAL A 133 0.00 6.72 -13.24
N TYR A 134 -0.75 7.53 -12.50
CA TYR A 134 -0.18 8.56 -11.62
C TYR A 134 0.78 7.95 -10.59
N HIS A 135 0.37 6.87 -9.91
CA HIS A 135 1.23 6.18 -8.94
C HIS A 135 2.45 5.52 -9.60
N TYR A 136 2.26 4.89 -10.76
CA TYR A 136 3.36 4.30 -11.54
C TYR A 136 4.39 5.37 -11.93
N ARG A 137 3.96 6.52 -12.45
CA ARG A 137 4.87 7.61 -12.85
C ARG A 137 5.70 8.13 -11.69
N MET A 138 5.14 8.23 -10.47
CA MET A 138 5.94 8.59 -9.29
C MET A 138 7.06 7.58 -9.02
N LEU A 139 6.78 6.27 -9.17
CA LEU A 139 7.79 5.22 -9.00
C LEU A 139 8.84 5.29 -10.12
N GLU A 140 8.43 5.55 -11.36
CA GLU A 140 9.32 5.70 -12.51
C GLU A 140 10.24 6.93 -12.36
N TYR A 141 9.74 8.06 -11.85
CA TYR A 141 10.56 9.24 -11.58
C TYR A 141 11.61 9.00 -10.47
N MET A 142 11.30 8.10 -9.53
CA MET A 142 12.25 7.58 -8.55
C MET A 142 13.14 6.46 -9.14
N GLY A 143 12.77 5.87 -10.27
CA GLY A 143 13.42 4.72 -10.89
C GLY A 143 13.38 3.46 -10.05
N ILE A 144 12.30 3.21 -9.32
CA ILE A 144 12.11 2.06 -8.41
C ILE A 144 10.88 1.21 -8.79
N GLU A 145 10.31 1.44 -9.96
CA GLU A 145 9.04 0.84 -10.39
C GLU A 145 9.05 -0.69 -10.38
N LYS A 146 10.18 -1.32 -10.74
CA LYS A 146 10.31 -2.78 -10.86
C LYS A 146 10.32 -3.47 -9.50
N GLU A 147 10.91 -2.82 -8.50
CA GLU A 147 11.03 -3.30 -7.13
C GLU A 147 9.82 -2.94 -6.25
N SER A 148 8.87 -2.19 -6.82
CA SER A 148 7.67 -1.69 -6.13
C SER A 148 6.39 -2.41 -6.55
N VAL A 149 5.33 -2.16 -5.77
CA VAL A 149 3.97 -2.62 -6.06
C VAL A 149 2.95 -1.51 -5.84
N ILE A 150 1.87 -1.54 -6.63
CA ILE A 150 0.68 -0.70 -6.47
C ILE A 150 -0.48 -1.62 -6.11
N ASN A 151 -0.91 -1.55 -4.84
CA ASN A 151 -1.92 -2.45 -4.31
C ASN A 151 -3.31 -1.82 -4.39
N ILE A 152 -4.33 -2.56 -4.82
CA ILE A 152 -5.73 -2.11 -4.78
C ILE A 152 -6.66 -3.24 -4.32
N HIS A 153 -7.89 -2.88 -3.94
CA HIS A 153 -8.97 -3.85 -3.80
C HIS A 153 -9.70 -4.07 -5.13
N ILE A 154 -10.45 -5.16 -5.24
CA ILE A 154 -11.29 -5.44 -6.42
C ILE A 154 -12.39 -4.37 -6.59
N GLY A 155 -12.98 -3.90 -5.49
CA GLY A 155 -13.98 -2.82 -5.47
C GLY A 155 -15.36 -3.27 -5.01
N GLY A 156 -16.43 -2.65 -5.53
CA GLY A 156 -17.82 -2.96 -5.12
C GLY A 156 -18.50 -4.03 -5.99
N THR A 157 -19.61 -4.60 -5.50
CA THR A 157 -20.45 -5.56 -6.26
C THR A 157 -21.44 -4.89 -7.22
N TYR A 158 -21.79 -3.62 -7.01
CA TYR A 158 -22.85 -2.94 -7.75
C TYR A 158 -24.18 -3.74 -7.82
N GLY A 159 -24.49 -4.49 -6.76
CA GLY A 159 -25.71 -5.31 -6.65
C GLY A 159 -25.60 -6.73 -7.22
N ASP A 160 -24.58 -7.01 -8.05
CA ASP A 160 -24.31 -8.34 -8.60
C ASP A 160 -22.81 -8.61 -8.64
N LYS A 161 -22.36 -9.44 -7.69
CA LYS A 161 -20.95 -9.77 -7.48
C LYS A 161 -20.34 -10.50 -8.67
N LYS A 162 -21.09 -11.40 -9.33
CA LYS A 162 -20.58 -12.17 -10.46
C LYS A 162 -20.37 -11.26 -11.66
N ALA A 163 -21.38 -10.44 -11.98
CA ALA A 163 -21.27 -9.47 -13.06
C ALA A 163 -20.19 -8.41 -12.79
N ALA A 164 -19.99 -8.03 -11.52
CA ALA A 164 -18.91 -7.11 -11.14
C ALA A 164 -17.52 -7.70 -11.36
N LEU A 165 -17.30 -8.98 -11.04
CA LEU A 165 -16.03 -9.66 -11.34
C LEU A 165 -15.79 -9.78 -12.85
N GLU A 166 -16.82 -10.14 -13.64
CA GLU A 166 -16.71 -10.18 -15.10
C GLU A 166 -16.25 -8.82 -15.65
N ARG A 167 -16.90 -7.73 -15.24
CA ARG A 167 -16.49 -6.36 -15.59
C ARG A 167 -15.08 -6.01 -15.09
N PHE A 168 -14.71 -6.45 -13.89
CA PHE A 168 -13.39 -6.22 -13.34
C PHE A 168 -12.32 -6.76 -14.30
N HIS A 169 -12.44 -8.04 -14.70
CA HIS A 169 -11.52 -8.67 -15.66
C HIS A 169 -11.47 -7.92 -17.00
N GLU A 170 -12.63 -7.51 -17.52
CA GLU A 170 -12.71 -6.76 -18.77
C GLU A 170 -12.02 -5.39 -18.66
N ASN A 171 -12.30 -4.65 -17.59
CA ASN A 171 -11.80 -3.30 -17.37
C ASN A 171 -10.30 -3.25 -17.07
N LEU A 172 -9.71 -4.31 -16.51
CA LEU A 172 -8.26 -4.39 -16.32
C LEU A 172 -7.48 -4.34 -17.64
N ASN A 173 -8.10 -4.67 -18.78
CA ASN A 173 -7.47 -4.58 -20.09
C ASN A 173 -7.20 -3.12 -20.52
N ALA A 174 -7.81 -2.14 -19.85
CA ALA A 174 -7.54 -0.72 -20.09
C ALA A 174 -6.26 -0.23 -19.39
N ILE A 175 -5.69 -1.02 -18.47
CA ILE A 175 -4.46 -0.65 -17.75
C ILE A 175 -3.26 -0.87 -18.68
N PRO A 176 -2.33 0.11 -18.81
CA PRO A 176 -1.08 -0.11 -19.53
C PRO A 176 -0.29 -1.31 -18.97
N PRO A 177 0.31 -2.16 -19.82
CA PRO A 177 0.95 -3.40 -19.38
C PRO A 177 1.99 -3.21 -18.26
N GLU A 178 2.82 -2.18 -18.35
CA GLU A 178 3.85 -1.86 -17.37
C GLU A 178 3.27 -1.46 -15.99
N VAL A 179 2.07 -0.87 -15.98
CA VAL A 179 1.34 -0.53 -14.76
C VAL A 179 0.68 -1.77 -14.17
N LYS A 180 0.10 -2.63 -15.02
CA LYS A 180 -0.52 -3.90 -14.59
C LYS A 180 0.52 -4.88 -14.04
N GLU A 181 1.74 -4.88 -14.57
CA GLU A 181 2.86 -5.72 -14.11
C GLU A 181 3.20 -5.49 -12.63
N ILE A 182 3.07 -4.24 -12.16
CA ILE A 182 3.37 -3.88 -10.77
C ILE A 182 2.14 -3.82 -9.86
N MET A 183 0.96 -4.10 -10.40
CA MET A 183 -0.29 -4.14 -9.65
C MET A 183 -0.34 -5.35 -8.71
N THR A 184 -0.98 -5.20 -7.56
CA THR A 184 -1.36 -6.30 -6.66
C THR A 184 -2.82 -6.14 -6.22
N LEU A 185 -3.44 -7.25 -5.83
CA LEU A 185 -4.81 -7.26 -5.33
C LEU A 185 -4.90 -7.71 -3.88
N GLU A 186 -5.78 -7.07 -3.13
CA GLU A 186 -5.96 -7.31 -1.70
C GLU A 186 -7.41 -7.68 -1.37
N ASN A 187 -7.59 -8.70 -0.53
CA ASN A 187 -8.91 -9.06 0.02
C ASN A 187 -9.44 -7.94 0.92
N ASP A 188 -10.76 -7.77 0.97
CA ASP A 188 -11.40 -6.68 1.69
C ASP A 188 -12.39 -7.16 2.76
N ASP A 189 -12.78 -6.24 3.65
CA ASP A 189 -13.54 -6.51 4.87
C ASP A 189 -15.06 -6.70 4.67
N LYS A 190 -15.56 -6.65 3.44
CA LYS A 190 -17.00 -6.63 3.12
C LYS A 190 -17.41 -7.40 1.87
N THR A 191 -16.61 -7.33 0.83
CA THR A 191 -17.04 -7.57 -0.55
C THR A 191 -16.38 -8.82 -1.09
N TYR A 192 -15.06 -8.82 -1.25
CA TYR A 192 -14.31 -9.95 -1.80
C TYR A 192 -13.39 -10.53 -0.73
N ASN A 193 -13.66 -11.76 -0.33
CA ASN A 193 -12.86 -12.46 0.67
C ASN A 193 -11.56 -13.01 0.06
N VAL A 194 -10.79 -13.78 0.85
CA VAL A 194 -9.51 -14.35 0.43
C VAL A 194 -9.64 -15.26 -0.80
N GLU A 195 -10.60 -16.18 -0.80
CA GLU A 195 -10.77 -17.15 -1.90
C GLU A 195 -11.12 -16.47 -3.22
N GLU A 196 -12.04 -15.51 -3.17
CA GLU A 196 -12.49 -14.79 -4.37
C GLU A 196 -11.40 -13.89 -4.92
N THR A 197 -10.63 -13.25 -4.02
CA THR A 197 -9.49 -12.43 -4.41
C THR A 197 -8.38 -13.29 -5.00
N LEU A 198 -8.08 -14.44 -4.39
CA LEU A 198 -7.09 -15.39 -4.90
C LEU A 198 -7.48 -15.91 -6.30
N ALA A 199 -8.75 -16.25 -6.51
CA ALA A 199 -9.25 -16.68 -7.82
C ALA A 199 -9.08 -15.58 -8.87
N ALA A 200 -9.36 -14.31 -8.53
CA ALA A 200 -9.14 -13.18 -9.42
C ALA A 200 -7.65 -12.98 -9.73
N CYS A 201 -6.78 -13.10 -8.72
CA CYS A 201 -5.32 -13.03 -8.84
C CYS A 201 -4.77 -14.10 -9.79
N GLN A 202 -5.19 -15.36 -9.61
CA GLN A 202 -4.76 -16.47 -10.45
C GLN A 202 -5.23 -16.30 -11.91
N LYS A 203 -6.46 -15.85 -12.10
CA LYS A 203 -7.01 -15.63 -13.45
C LYS A 203 -6.30 -14.51 -14.20
N GLU A 204 -6.00 -13.42 -13.51
CA GLU A 204 -5.36 -12.24 -14.12
C GLU A 204 -3.83 -12.28 -14.10
N ASP A 205 -3.26 -13.32 -13.48
CA ASP A 205 -1.84 -13.44 -13.17
C ASP A 205 -1.36 -12.17 -12.43
N ILE A 206 -1.92 -11.90 -11.25
CA ILE A 206 -1.61 -10.73 -10.41
C ILE A 206 -1.26 -11.21 -9.00
N PRO A 207 -0.19 -10.71 -8.35
CA PRO A 207 0.13 -11.11 -6.98
C PRO A 207 -0.95 -10.67 -5.98
N MET A 208 -1.26 -11.55 -5.03
CA MET A 208 -2.22 -11.29 -3.98
C MET A 208 -1.52 -10.77 -2.71
N VAL A 209 -1.86 -9.55 -2.28
CA VAL A 209 -1.57 -9.08 -0.93
C VAL A 209 -2.67 -9.61 0.00
N LEU A 210 -2.29 -10.40 0.99
CA LEU A 210 -3.23 -10.85 2.01
C LEU A 210 -3.36 -9.77 3.10
N ASP A 211 -4.58 -9.40 3.48
CA ASP A 211 -4.84 -8.63 4.70
C ASP A 211 -5.55 -9.51 5.74
N ILE A 212 -4.91 -9.64 6.90
CA ILE A 212 -5.37 -10.51 7.99
C ILE A 212 -6.59 -9.95 8.70
N HIS A 213 -6.65 -8.64 8.91
CA HIS A 213 -7.80 -8.04 9.58
C HIS A 213 -9.05 -8.08 8.70
N HIS A 214 -8.87 -7.86 7.40
CA HIS A 214 -9.95 -8.03 6.41
C HIS A 214 -10.42 -9.48 6.33
N HIS A 215 -9.50 -10.47 6.38
CA HIS A 215 -9.87 -11.88 6.40
C HIS A 215 -10.78 -12.19 7.60
N GLU A 216 -10.38 -11.79 8.81
CA GLU A 216 -11.18 -12.00 10.02
C GLU A 216 -12.54 -11.27 9.97
N ALA A 217 -12.64 -10.16 9.24
CA ALA A 217 -13.88 -9.41 9.06
C ALA A 217 -14.80 -9.98 7.96
N ASN A 218 -14.24 -10.77 7.04
CA ASN A 218 -14.91 -11.27 5.84
C ASN A 218 -14.37 -12.68 5.50
N LEU A 219 -14.78 -13.64 6.33
CA LEU A 219 -14.32 -15.01 6.22
C LEU A 219 -14.79 -15.67 4.93
N GLY A 220 -13.90 -16.52 4.41
CA GLY A 220 -14.21 -17.46 3.34
C GLY A 220 -14.94 -18.71 3.83
N SER A 221 -15.13 -19.64 2.91
CA SER A 221 -15.54 -21.01 3.18
C SER A 221 -14.38 -21.92 3.58
N LEU A 222 -13.16 -21.61 3.13
CA LEU A 222 -11.94 -22.36 3.41
C LEU A 222 -11.15 -21.77 4.58
N PRO A 223 -10.47 -22.61 5.37
CA PRO A 223 -9.43 -22.15 6.29
C PRO A 223 -8.36 -21.35 5.56
N LEU A 224 -7.88 -20.26 6.17
CA LEU A 224 -6.81 -19.45 5.58
C LEU A 224 -5.55 -20.27 5.29
N GLU A 225 -5.21 -21.22 6.17
CA GLU A 225 -4.04 -22.09 6.01
C GLU A 225 -4.04 -22.81 4.66
N ASP A 226 -5.21 -23.21 4.17
CA ASP A 226 -5.38 -23.95 2.92
C ASP A 226 -5.18 -23.05 1.68
N CYS A 227 -5.28 -21.73 1.84
CA CYS A 227 -5.09 -20.76 0.76
C CYS A 227 -3.65 -20.21 0.69
N LEU A 228 -2.87 -20.31 1.77
CA LEU A 228 -1.59 -19.59 1.90
C LEU A 228 -0.54 -20.01 0.87
N GLU A 229 -0.45 -21.30 0.56
CA GLU A 229 0.52 -21.79 -0.43
C GLU A 229 0.25 -21.16 -1.81
N ASP A 230 -1.02 -21.12 -2.21
CA ASP A 230 -1.43 -20.57 -3.49
C ASP A 230 -1.34 -19.05 -3.52
N ILE A 231 -1.62 -18.36 -2.41
CA ILE A 231 -1.33 -16.93 -2.26
C ILE A 231 0.15 -16.66 -2.51
N PHE A 232 1.07 -17.43 -1.90
CA PHE A 232 2.50 -17.24 -2.11
C PHE A 232 2.94 -17.55 -3.54
N LYS A 233 2.35 -18.55 -4.20
CA LYS A 233 2.63 -18.84 -5.62
C LYS A 233 2.30 -17.66 -6.54
N THR A 234 1.30 -16.83 -6.21
CA THR A 234 1.01 -15.63 -7.03
C THR A 234 2.16 -14.62 -7.05
N TRP A 235 3.07 -14.68 -6.08
CA TRP A 235 4.26 -13.83 -6.03
C TRP A 235 5.45 -14.38 -6.80
N ASP A 236 5.50 -15.68 -7.13
CA ASP A 236 6.67 -16.32 -7.76
C ASP A 236 6.99 -15.74 -9.15
N ARG A 237 6.03 -15.04 -9.78
CA ARG A 237 6.23 -14.28 -11.03
C ARG A 237 7.01 -12.99 -10.86
N ARG A 238 7.09 -12.49 -9.62
CA ARG A 238 7.86 -11.30 -9.24
C ARG A 238 9.06 -11.78 -8.43
N ASP A 239 10.22 -11.22 -8.68
CA ASP A 239 11.39 -11.42 -7.81
C ASP A 239 11.25 -10.57 -6.53
N LEU A 240 10.16 -10.81 -5.79
CA LEU A 240 9.76 -10.03 -4.63
C LEU A 240 9.19 -10.95 -3.54
N VAL A 241 9.55 -10.64 -2.30
CA VAL A 241 9.01 -11.30 -1.11
C VAL A 241 7.49 -11.07 -1.03
N PRO A 242 6.66 -12.07 -0.69
CA PRO A 242 5.23 -11.88 -0.48
C PRO A 242 4.93 -10.79 0.54
N LYS A 243 3.97 -9.92 0.22
CA LYS A 243 3.56 -8.81 1.08
C LYS A 243 2.20 -9.10 1.71
N ILE A 244 2.09 -8.82 3.00
CA ILE A 244 0.88 -9.03 3.80
C ILE A 244 0.60 -7.75 4.59
N HIS A 245 -0.67 -7.37 4.69
CA HIS A 245 -1.12 -6.25 5.52
C HIS A 245 -1.58 -6.76 6.88
N ILE A 246 -1.15 -6.04 7.92
CA ILE A 246 -1.40 -6.40 9.31
C ILE A 246 -1.99 -5.20 10.04
N SER A 247 -3.16 -5.42 10.63
CA SER A 247 -3.83 -4.49 11.55
C SER A 247 -4.64 -5.30 12.57
N SER A 248 -5.41 -4.62 13.41
CA SER A 248 -6.32 -5.24 14.37
C SER A 248 -7.54 -4.36 14.61
N PRO A 249 -8.69 -4.94 15.00
CA PRO A 249 -9.91 -4.19 15.28
C PRO A 249 -9.71 -3.18 16.42
N LYS A 250 -10.31 -1.99 16.28
CA LYS A 250 -10.35 -0.97 17.34
C LYS A 250 -11.09 -1.48 18.58
N SER A 251 -12.14 -2.25 18.37
CA SER A 251 -12.91 -2.98 19.39
C SER A 251 -13.89 -3.93 18.70
N ASP A 252 -14.49 -4.86 19.44
CA ASP A 252 -15.50 -5.78 18.90
C ASP A 252 -16.68 -5.05 18.22
N LYS A 253 -17.08 -3.90 18.77
CA LYS A 253 -18.16 -3.06 18.21
C LYS A 253 -17.73 -2.28 16.97
N ALA A 254 -16.44 -2.00 16.83
CA ALA A 254 -15.85 -1.26 15.72
C ALA A 254 -14.84 -2.15 15.00
N PHE A 255 -15.24 -3.39 14.70
CA PHE A 255 -14.32 -4.45 14.26
C PHE A 255 -13.52 -4.03 13.03
N ARG A 256 -14.18 -3.48 12.00
CA ARG A 256 -13.54 -3.05 10.75
C ARG A 256 -12.68 -1.78 10.87
N SER A 257 -12.73 -1.08 12.00
CA SER A 257 -11.90 0.12 12.19
C SER A 257 -10.54 -0.28 12.73
N HIS A 258 -9.46 0.24 12.15
CA HIS A 258 -8.12 -0.04 12.66
C HIS A 258 -7.91 0.58 14.05
N ALA A 259 -7.27 -0.19 14.92
CA ALA A 259 -6.81 0.26 16.23
C ALA A 259 -5.66 1.29 16.14
N ASP A 260 -5.37 1.94 17.26
CA ASP A 260 -4.25 2.88 17.36
C ASP A 260 -2.91 2.14 17.26
N TYR A 261 -2.77 1.04 17.99
CA TYR A 261 -1.70 0.05 17.93
C TYR A 261 -2.26 -1.30 17.49
N VAL A 262 -1.44 -2.16 16.88
CA VAL A 262 -1.85 -3.54 16.57
C VAL A 262 -1.88 -4.36 17.86
N ASN A 263 -2.97 -5.08 18.09
CA ASN A 263 -3.07 -6.05 19.19
C ASN A 263 -2.26 -7.31 18.84
N PRO A 264 -1.17 -7.65 19.54
CA PRO A 264 -0.36 -8.83 19.25
C PRO A 264 -1.16 -10.13 19.36
N ASP A 265 -2.09 -10.23 20.31
CA ASP A 265 -2.90 -11.44 20.51
C ASP A 265 -3.81 -11.75 19.32
N PHE A 266 -4.24 -10.70 18.60
CA PHE A 266 -5.07 -10.84 17.39
C PHE A 266 -4.29 -11.46 16.24
N VAL A 267 -3.01 -11.14 16.13
CA VAL A 267 -2.16 -11.54 15.00
C VAL A 267 -1.31 -12.77 15.28
N GLU A 268 -1.03 -13.08 16.56
CA GLU A 268 -0.19 -14.22 16.98
C GLU A 268 -0.61 -15.57 16.36
N PRO A 269 -1.92 -15.93 16.25
CA PRO A 269 -2.32 -17.17 15.60
C PRO A 269 -1.82 -17.25 14.16
N PHE A 270 -1.94 -16.15 13.41
CA PHE A 270 -1.47 -16.09 12.03
C PHE A 270 0.05 -16.27 11.93
N PHE A 271 0.84 -15.67 12.83
CA PHE A 271 2.29 -15.89 12.87
C PHE A 271 2.67 -17.36 13.09
N LYS A 272 1.93 -18.08 13.95
CA LYS A 272 2.15 -19.52 14.20
C LYS A 272 1.84 -20.34 12.95
N THR A 273 0.76 -20.03 12.25
CA THR A 273 0.43 -20.64 10.96
C THR A 273 1.53 -20.38 9.94
N LEU A 274 1.96 -19.13 9.79
CA LEU A 274 2.92 -18.72 8.78
C LEU A 274 4.27 -19.44 8.91
N LYS A 275 4.75 -19.68 10.14
CA LYS A 275 5.98 -20.44 10.41
C LYS A 275 6.02 -21.81 9.72
N LYS A 276 4.86 -22.45 9.51
CA LYS A 276 4.77 -23.77 8.86
C LYS A 276 5.21 -23.73 7.39
N PHE A 277 5.11 -22.57 6.73
CA PHE A 277 5.44 -22.39 5.32
C PHE A 277 6.91 -22.04 5.08
N GLY A 278 7.62 -21.53 6.10
CA GLY A 278 9.06 -21.25 6.02
C GLY A 278 9.47 -20.20 4.98
N ARG A 279 8.53 -19.42 4.43
CA ARG A 279 8.79 -18.36 3.44
C ARG A 279 8.95 -17.01 4.10
N ASP A 280 9.95 -16.25 3.68
CA ASP A 280 10.10 -14.86 4.11
C ASP A 280 8.89 -14.02 3.69
N VAL A 281 8.50 -13.03 4.51
CA VAL A 281 7.36 -12.14 4.21
C VAL A 281 7.61 -10.70 4.63
N ASP A 282 6.91 -9.78 3.98
CA ASP A 282 6.90 -8.35 4.29
C ASP A 282 5.55 -7.94 4.90
N PHE A 283 5.55 -7.48 6.15
CA PHE A 283 4.36 -6.98 6.85
C PHE A 283 4.25 -5.46 6.79
N MET A 284 3.24 -4.99 6.07
CA MET A 284 2.83 -3.58 6.11
C MET A 284 1.85 -3.36 7.26
N ILE A 285 2.27 -2.59 8.27
CA ILE A 285 1.47 -2.32 9.45
C ILE A 285 0.49 -1.18 9.18
N GLU A 286 -0.80 -1.49 9.25
CA GLU A 286 -1.89 -0.55 8.99
C GLU A 286 -2.61 -0.15 10.29
N ALA A 287 -1.93 0.62 11.14
CA ALA A 287 -2.52 1.16 12.36
C ALA A 287 -2.56 2.69 12.32
N LYS A 288 -3.34 3.32 13.21
CA LYS A 288 -3.41 4.79 13.23
C LYS A 288 -2.11 5.43 13.69
N TYR A 289 -1.35 4.76 14.57
CA TYR A 289 -0.10 5.31 15.12
C TYR A 289 1.13 4.99 14.26
N LYS A 290 0.93 4.46 13.05
CA LYS A 290 1.94 4.35 11.99
C LYS A 290 3.22 3.65 12.45
N ASP A 291 4.37 4.32 12.32
CA ASP A 291 5.69 3.84 12.71
C ASP A 291 5.78 3.46 14.18
N LEU A 292 5.11 4.18 15.08
CA LEU A 292 5.08 3.83 16.50
C LEU A 292 4.37 2.49 16.74
N ALA A 293 3.30 2.22 16.00
CA ALA A 293 2.59 0.95 16.07
C ALA A 293 3.43 -0.20 15.51
N MET A 294 4.13 0.04 14.40
CA MET A 294 5.04 -0.94 13.80
C MET A 294 6.21 -1.28 14.73
N LEU A 295 6.88 -0.28 15.31
CA LEU A 295 8.00 -0.48 16.24
C LEU A 295 7.56 -1.21 17.50
N LYS A 296 6.40 -0.84 18.06
CA LYS A 296 5.82 -1.55 19.20
C LYS A 296 5.51 -3.00 18.88
N LEU A 297 4.84 -3.28 17.75
CA LEU A 297 4.55 -4.65 17.35
C LEU A 297 5.83 -5.47 17.13
N THR A 298 6.88 -4.85 16.57
CA THR A 298 8.18 -5.49 16.41
C THR A 298 8.77 -5.92 17.76
N GLU A 299 8.67 -5.07 18.78
CA GLU A 299 9.11 -5.39 20.15
C GLU A 299 8.24 -6.48 20.79
N ASP A 300 6.92 -6.37 20.68
CA ASP A 300 5.97 -7.35 21.22
C ASP A 300 6.23 -8.75 20.61
N LEU A 301 6.42 -8.84 19.29
CA LEU A 301 6.72 -10.11 18.61
C LEU A 301 8.11 -10.66 18.95
N ALA A 302 9.11 -9.79 19.13
CA ALA A 302 10.45 -10.20 19.55
C ALA A 302 10.48 -10.79 20.98
N SER A 303 9.47 -10.50 21.80
CA SER A 303 9.33 -11.09 23.13
C SER A 303 8.86 -12.56 23.10
N ILE A 304 8.35 -13.03 21.97
CA ILE A 304 7.90 -14.41 21.78
C ILE A 304 9.12 -15.34 21.76
N ARG A 305 9.06 -16.41 22.57
CA ARG A 305 10.15 -17.40 22.65
C ARG A 305 10.48 -17.97 21.27
N GLY A 306 11.75 -17.89 20.89
CA GLY A 306 12.25 -18.40 19.61
C GLY A 306 12.13 -17.40 18.46
N VAL A 307 11.70 -16.16 18.71
CA VAL A 307 11.78 -15.05 17.76
C VAL A 307 12.97 -14.18 18.12
N LYS A 308 13.76 -13.78 17.12
CA LYS A 308 14.91 -12.91 17.30
C LYS A 308 14.75 -11.64 16.47
N ARG A 309 14.87 -10.48 17.10
CA ARG A 309 15.01 -9.22 16.37
C ARG A 309 16.44 -9.09 15.86
N ILE A 310 16.60 -9.03 14.54
CA ILE A 310 17.92 -9.00 13.87
C ILE A 310 18.25 -7.63 13.28
N SER A 311 17.26 -6.75 13.11
CA SER A 311 17.44 -5.32 12.86
C SER A 311 16.26 -4.54 13.44
N GLY A 312 16.28 -3.21 13.33
CA GLY A 312 15.18 -2.37 13.79
C GLY A 312 13.81 -2.71 13.18
N GLY A 313 13.71 -3.13 11.92
CA GLY A 313 12.45 -3.55 11.28
C GLY A 313 12.34 -5.05 11.00
N VAL A 314 13.29 -5.90 11.41
CA VAL A 314 13.35 -7.30 10.95
C VAL A 314 13.41 -8.31 12.09
N LEU A 315 12.55 -9.32 11.98
CA LEU A 315 12.45 -10.46 12.89
C LEU A 315 12.83 -11.76 12.16
N GLU A 316 13.49 -12.65 12.88
CA GLU A 316 13.75 -14.03 12.48
C GLU A 316 12.95 -14.97 13.38
N PHE A 317 12.09 -15.76 12.74
CA PHE A 317 11.18 -16.74 13.36
C PHE A 317 11.60 -18.17 13.08
#